data_AF-I5C483-F1
#
_entry.id   AF-I5C483-F1
#
_cell.length_a   1.000
_cell.length_b   1.000
_cell.length_c   1.000
_cell.angle_alpha   90.00
_cell.angle_beta   90.00
_cell.angle_gamma   90.00
#
_symmetry.space_group_name_H-M   'P 1'
#
loop_
_entity.id
_entity.type
_entity.pdbx_description
1 polymer ?
#
loop_
_entity_poly.entity_id
_entity_poly.type
_entity_poly.pdbx_seq_one_letter_code
_entity_poly.pdbx_strand_id
1 'polypeptide(L)'
;MYNSVAYEPLSQIKDESQGSWLSSREDGKGEFFNSNPNNPHGMNMREPVQGTVPRNHQGYLPYRLGVNELEKAAEIENPVELTDQVLAEGKVLYTQFCATCHGAGGEGDGKAGEVLGGVANLKGGAYINLPEGHIFHVITHGKGRMLAHGSHNVSGKEMENHTLC
;
A
#
# COMPACT_ATOMS: atom_id res chain seq x y z
N MET A 1 5.51 -10.52 -30.59
CA MET A 1 5.27 -10.94 -29.19
C MET A 1 5.72 -9.78 -28.32
N TYR A 2 4.83 -9.14 -27.54
CA TYR A 2 5.22 -8.03 -26.68
C TYR A 2 6.11 -8.57 -25.55
N ASN A 3 7.43 -8.42 -25.67
CA ASN A 3 8.33 -8.60 -24.54
C ASN A 3 8.28 -7.33 -23.71
N SER A 4 7.49 -7.35 -22.63
CA SER A 4 7.53 -6.29 -21.63
C SER A 4 8.91 -6.31 -20.97
N VAL A 5 9.71 -5.29 -21.24
CA VAL A 5 10.93 -5.02 -20.48
C VAL A 5 10.49 -4.83 -19.03
N ALA A 6 10.89 -5.74 -18.16
CA ALA A 6 10.56 -5.65 -16.75
C ALA A 6 11.13 -4.32 -16.22
N TYR A 7 10.24 -3.46 -15.72
CA TYR A 7 10.65 -2.25 -15.02
C TYR A 7 11.43 -2.69 -13.78
N GLU A 8 12.74 -2.44 -13.78
CA GLU A 8 13.58 -2.66 -12.60
C GLU A 8 13.62 -1.35 -11.81
N PRO A 9 12.93 -1.26 -10.65
CA PRO A 9 12.79 0.00 -9.93
C PRO A 9 14.09 0.51 -9.30
N LEU A 10 15.13 -0.34 -9.21
CA LEU A 10 16.38 -0.05 -8.50
C LEU A 10 17.53 0.39 -9.42
N SER A 11 17.47 0.09 -10.72
CA SER A 11 18.49 0.46 -11.70
C SER A 11 17.88 0.90 -13.02
N GLN A 12 17.92 2.22 -13.27
CA GLN A 12 17.62 2.79 -14.58
C GLN A 12 18.85 2.72 -15.47
N ILE A 13 18.84 1.79 -16.42
CA ILE A 13 19.88 1.64 -17.42
C ILE A 13 19.62 2.66 -18.52
N LYS A 14 20.44 3.70 -18.56
CA LYS A 14 20.35 4.80 -19.53
C LYS A 14 21.11 4.53 -20.83
N ASP A 15 22.04 3.57 -20.81
CA ASP A 15 22.79 3.16 -21.99
C ASP A 15 21.90 2.35 -22.93
N GLU A 16 21.62 2.90 -24.11
CA GLU A 16 20.77 2.29 -25.12
C GLU A 16 21.40 1.05 -25.76
N SER A 17 22.71 0.84 -25.62
CA SER A 17 23.43 -0.31 -26.19
C SER A 17 23.58 -1.49 -25.23
N GLN A 18 23.17 -1.32 -23.97
CA GLN A 18 23.38 -2.30 -22.92
C GLN A 18 22.59 -3.58 -23.19
N GLY A 19 23.31 -4.68 -23.43
CA GLY A 19 22.69 -5.97 -23.80
C GLY A 19 22.39 -6.12 -25.29
N SER A 20 22.96 -5.28 -26.16
CA SER A 20 22.84 -5.38 -27.63
C SER A 20 23.25 -6.75 -28.19
N TRP A 21 24.24 -7.41 -27.59
CA TRP A 21 24.71 -8.76 -27.98
C TRP A 21 23.66 -9.88 -27.77
N LEU A 22 22.65 -9.63 -26.92
CA LEU A 22 21.55 -10.55 -26.63
C LEU A 22 20.21 -10.03 -27.18
N SER A 23 20.18 -8.79 -27.67
CA SER A 23 18.93 -8.11 -27.96
C SER A 23 18.20 -8.75 -29.12
N SER A 24 16.94 -9.09 -28.89
CA SER A 24 15.99 -9.50 -29.93
C SER A 24 15.02 -8.38 -30.32
N ARG A 25 15.28 -7.16 -29.82
CA ARG A 25 14.37 -6.03 -29.95
C ARG A 25 14.44 -5.40 -31.34
N GLU A 26 13.28 -5.14 -31.91
CA GLU A 26 13.15 -4.50 -33.23
C GLU A 26 13.46 -2.99 -33.21
N ASP A 27 13.50 -2.37 -32.01
CA ASP A 27 13.78 -0.94 -31.83
C ASP A 27 15.27 -0.57 -31.86
N GLY A 28 16.15 -1.55 -32.06
CA GLY A 28 17.60 -1.36 -32.11
C GLY A 28 18.25 -1.07 -30.76
N LYS A 29 17.49 -1.14 -29.65
CA LYS A 29 18.01 -0.94 -28.30
C LYS A 29 18.50 -2.24 -27.71
N GLY A 30 19.45 -2.14 -26.79
CA GLY A 30 19.95 -3.27 -26.00
C GLY A 30 18.85 -3.85 -25.13
N GLU A 31 18.92 -5.16 -24.88
CA GLU A 31 17.89 -5.92 -24.14
C GLU A 31 17.60 -5.30 -22.76
N PHE A 32 18.61 -4.73 -22.11
CA PHE A 32 18.53 -4.20 -20.75
C PHE A 32 18.19 -2.70 -20.68
N PHE A 33 18.07 -2.01 -21.81
CA PHE A 33 17.65 -0.62 -21.81
C PHE A 33 16.19 -0.49 -21.32
N ASN A 34 16.00 0.19 -20.19
CA ASN A 34 14.71 0.29 -19.49
C ASN A 34 14.30 1.74 -19.14
N SER A 35 15.08 2.75 -19.55
CA SER A 35 14.84 4.15 -19.20
C SER A 35 13.93 4.86 -20.21
N ASN A 36 13.06 5.74 -19.73
CA ASN A 36 12.23 6.61 -20.57
C ASN A 36 12.83 8.03 -20.67
N PRO A 37 13.38 8.44 -21.82
CA PRO A 37 13.95 9.79 -21.98
C PRO A 37 12.90 10.92 -21.92
N ASN A 38 11.61 10.59 -22.09
CA ASN A 38 10.52 11.56 -22.07
C ASN A 38 9.93 11.78 -20.67
N ASN A 39 10.42 11.07 -19.65
CA ASN A 39 10.04 11.28 -18.26
C ASN A 39 11.26 11.81 -17.50
N PRO A 40 11.17 12.96 -16.80
CA PRO A 40 12.27 13.48 -15.98
C PRO A 40 12.84 12.46 -15.00
N HIS A 41 12.02 11.54 -14.51
CA HIS A 41 12.42 10.50 -13.58
C HIS A 41 12.89 9.21 -14.25
N GLY A 42 13.02 9.16 -15.59
CA GLY A 42 13.52 8.01 -16.34
C GLY A 42 12.65 6.74 -16.28
N MET A 43 11.52 6.79 -15.57
CA MET A 43 10.58 5.69 -15.40
C MET A 43 9.46 5.70 -16.46
N ASN A 44 8.92 4.53 -16.78
CA ASN A 44 7.79 4.42 -17.71
C ASN A 44 6.46 4.86 -17.08
N MET A 45 6.32 4.69 -15.76
CA MET A 45 5.13 5.13 -15.02
C MET A 45 5.07 6.65 -14.92
N ARG A 46 3.90 7.23 -15.16
CA ARG A 46 3.62 8.65 -14.93
C ARG A 46 2.65 8.79 -13.78
N GLU A 47 2.75 9.91 -13.08
CA GLU A 47 1.71 10.28 -12.12
C GLU A 47 0.39 10.51 -12.87
N PRO A 48 -0.73 9.98 -12.35
CA PRO A 48 -2.03 10.29 -12.92
C PRO A 48 -2.32 11.79 -12.74
N VAL A 49 -3.15 12.34 -13.62
CA VAL A 49 -3.56 13.75 -13.52
C VAL A 49 -4.26 13.97 -12.17
N GLN A 50 -3.96 15.10 -11.53
CA GLN A 50 -4.56 15.43 -10.23
C GLN A 50 -6.09 15.39 -10.31
N GLY A 51 -6.72 14.70 -9.36
CA GLY A 51 -8.19 14.58 -9.28
C GLY A 51 -8.79 13.47 -10.14
N THR A 52 -7.99 12.65 -10.83
CA THR A 52 -8.51 11.45 -11.50
C THR A 52 -9.05 10.46 -10.47
N VAL A 53 -10.26 9.97 -10.70
CA VAL A 53 -10.90 8.97 -9.85
C VAL A 53 -11.00 7.66 -10.63
N PRO A 54 -10.39 6.56 -10.16
CA PRO A 54 -10.53 5.25 -10.80
C PRO A 54 -11.96 4.75 -10.69
N ARG A 55 -12.42 4.01 -11.70
CA ARG A 55 -13.69 3.28 -11.69
C ARG A 55 -13.39 1.82 -11.34
N ASN A 56 -13.97 1.31 -10.27
CA ASN A 56 -13.94 -0.12 -9.94
C ASN A 56 -15.25 -0.81 -10.37
N HIS A 57 -15.23 -2.14 -10.37
CA HIS A 57 -16.37 -2.94 -10.79
C HIS A 57 -17.52 -2.92 -9.76
N GLN A 58 -17.23 -2.72 -8.46
CA GLN A 58 -18.26 -2.58 -7.42
C GLN A 58 -18.90 -1.18 -7.35
N GLY A 59 -18.38 -0.18 -8.08
CA GLY A 59 -18.91 1.19 -8.05
C GLY A 59 -18.54 2.01 -6.80
N TYR A 60 -17.65 1.53 -5.94
CA TYR A 60 -17.17 2.29 -4.79
C TYR A 60 -16.24 3.42 -5.23
N LEU A 61 -16.42 4.58 -4.59
CA LEU A 61 -15.44 5.66 -4.68
C LEU A 61 -14.27 5.35 -3.73
N PRO A 62 -13.03 5.71 -4.12
CA PRO A 62 -11.89 5.58 -3.21
C PRO A 62 -12.13 6.39 -1.94
N TYR A 63 -11.56 5.97 -0.82
CA TYR A 63 -11.61 6.72 0.44
C TYR A 63 -11.06 8.15 0.24
N ARG A 64 -11.83 9.16 0.63
CA ARG A 64 -11.53 10.59 0.31
C ARG A 64 -11.35 11.49 1.52
N LEU A 65 -11.50 10.97 2.74
CA LEU A 65 -11.28 11.79 3.93
C LEU A 65 -9.83 12.25 3.96
N GLY A 66 -9.61 13.54 4.23
CA GLY A 66 -8.27 14.09 4.39
C GLY A 66 -7.63 13.63 5.69
N VAL A 67 -6.31 13.72 5.79
CA VAL A 67 -5.50 13.28 6.96
C VAL A 67 -5.98 13.87 8.30
N ASN A 68 -6.59 15.05 8.29
CA ASN A 68 -7.06 15.75 9.49
C ASN A 68 -8.54 15.46 9.83
N GLU A 69 -9.20 14.54 9.12
CA GLU A 69 -10.62 14.22 9.30
C GLU A 69 -10.81 12.93 10.11
N LEU A 70 -10.06 12.78 11.19
CA LEU A 70 -10.04 11.57 12.00
C LEU A 70 -11.36 11.38 12.78
N GLU A 71 -11.94 12.46 13.28
CA GLU A 71 -13.22 12.45 14.00
C GLU A 71 -14.35 12.03 13.07
N LYS A 72 -14.37 12.55 11.84
CA LYS A 72 -15.36 12.14 10.83
C LYS A 72 -15.19 10.68 10.45
N ALA A 73 -13.95 10.19 10.36
CA ALA A 73 -13.70 8.79 10.06
C ALA A 73 -14.19 7.88 11.19
N ALA A 74 -14.11 8.32 12.44
CA ALA A 74 -14.60 7.57 13.59
C ALA A 74 -16.13 7.34 13.58
N GLU A 75 -16.88 8.16 12.83
CA GLU A 75 -18.32 8.03 12.64
C GLU A 75 -18.70 7.03 11.52
N ILE A 76 -17.73 6.58 10.72
CA ILE A 76 -17.97 5.65 9.61
C ILE A 76 -17.95 4.22 10.13
N GLU A 77 -19.06 3.51 9.93
CA GLU A 77 -19.17 2.07 10.20
C GLU A 77 -18.50 1.25 9.10
N ASN A 78 -17.92 0.11 9.48
CA ASN A 78 -17.33 -0.81 8.54
C ASN A 78 -18.44 -1.45 7.67
N PRO A 79 -18.42 -1.27 6.34
CA PRO A 79 -19.47 -1.82 5.46
C PRO A 79 -19.35 -3.35 5.25
N VAL A 80 -18.44 -4.00 5.98
CA VAL A 80 -17.97 -5.35 5.71
C VAL A 80 -18.51 -6.27 6.79
N GLU A 81 -19.27 -7.27 6.36
CA GLU A 81 -19.85 -8.22 7.29
C GLU A 81 -18.75 -9.04 7.97
N LEU A 82 -18.79 -9.08 9.29
CA LEU A 82 -17.86 -9.86 10.10
C LEU A 82 -18.15 -11.35 9.92
N THR A 83 -17.29 -12.02 9.13
CA THR A 83 -17.36 -13.46 8.89
C THR A 83 -16.02 -14.12 9.27
N ASP A 84 -16.04 -15.43 9.50
CA ASP A 84 -14.81 -16.19 9.79
C ASP A 84 -13.77 -16.07 8.66
N GLN A 85 -14.25 -15.94 7.41
CA GLN A 85 -13.39 -15.71 6.25
C GLN A 85 -12.68 -14.36 6.34
N VAL A 86 -13.42 -13.29 6.65
CA VAL A 86 -12.85 -11.93 6.82
C VAL A 86 -11.85 -11.91 7.97
N LEU A 87 -12.13 -12.57 9.09
CA LEU A 87 -11.20 -12.70 10.20
C LEU A 87 -9.93 -13.48 9.84
N ALA A 88 -10.06 -14.55 9.06
CA ALA A 88 -8.92 -15.34 8.61
C ALA A 88 -8.00 -14.52 7.68
N GLU A 89 -8.58 -13.74 6.78
CA GLU A 89 -7.84 -12.86 5.88
C GLU A 89 -7.22 -11.67 6.63
N GLY A 90 -7.95 -11.03 7.54
CA GLY A 90 -7.43 -9.96 8.40
C GLY A 90 -6.24 -10.40 9.24
N LYS A 91 -6.26 -11.63 9.75
CA LYS A 91 -5.11 -12.23 10.46
C LYS A 91 -3.86 -12.34 9.57
N VAL A 92 -4.03 -12.70 8.30
CA VAL A 92 -2.91 -12.78 7.35
C VAL A 92 -2.32 -11.39 7.13
N LEU A 93 -3.16 -10.39 6.86
CA LEU A 93 -2.74 -9.00 6.66
C LEU A 93 -2.03 -8.44 7.90
N TYR A 94 -2.60 -8.66 9.09
CA TYR A 94 -2.00 -8.24 10.35
C TYR A 94 -0.60 -8.83 10.55
N THR A 95 -0.46 -10.14 10.28
CA THR A 95 0.81 -10.84 10.44
C THR A 95 1.88 -10.30 9.48
N GLN A 96 1.49 -9.93 8.26
CA GLN A 96 2.41 -9.43 7.23
C GLN A 96 2.82 -7.97 7.46
N PHE A 97 1.87 -7.10 7.80
CA PHE A 97 2.09 -5.65 7.77
C PHE A 97 2.17 -4.99 9.15
N CYS A 98 1.53 -5.57 10.16
CA CYS A 98 1.34 -4.91 11.46
C CYS A 98 2.19 -5.54 12.57
N ALA A 99 2.28 -6.88 12.60
CA ALA A 99 2.89 -7.63 13.70
C ALA A 99 4.37 -7.34 13.90
N THR A 100 5.10 -6.94 12.85
CA THR A 100 6.52 -6.57 12.94
C THR A 100 6.77 -5.41 13.91
N CYS A 101 5.82 -4.47 14.03
CA CYS A 101 5.89 -3.33 14.95
C CYS A 101 5.00 -3.53 16.17
N HIS A 102 3.75 -3.95 15.97
CA HIS A 102 2.74 -4.05 17.04
C HIS A 102 2.78 -5.38 17.83
N GLY A 103 3.60 -6.35 17.42
CA GLY A 103 3.63 -7.68 18.03
C GLY A 103 2.55 -8.61 17.49
N ALA A 104 2.66 -9.91 17.75
CA ALA A 104 1.68 -10.88 17.25
C ALA A 104 0.31 -10.76 17.94
N GLY A 105 0.27 -10.27 19.19
CA GLY A 105 -0.95 -10.03 19.95
C GLY A 105 -1.36 -8.55 20.05
N GLY A 106 -0.62 -7.63 19.42
CA GLY A 106 -0.91 -6.20 19.47
C GLY A 106 -0.41 -5.46 20.71
N GLU A 107 0.45 -6.06 21.52
CA GLU A 107 0.99 -5.44 22.74
C GLU A 107 2.01 -4.31 22.50
N GLY A 108 2.43 -4.08 21.25
CA GLY A 108 3.45 -3.09 20.90
C GLY A 108 4.89 -3.61 21.07
N ASP A 109 5.06 -4.93 21.19
CA ASP A 109 6.32 -5.63 21.45
C ASP A 109 6.92 -6.29 20.19
N GLY A 110 6.56 -5.80 19.00
CA GLY A 110 7.18 -6.22 17.75
C GLY A 110 8.67 -5.86 17.73
N LYS A 111 9.50 -6.69 17.09
CA LYS A 111 10.96 -6.49 17.01
C LYS A 111 11.35 -5.12 16.45
N ALA A 112 10.61 -4.59 15.49
CA ALA A 112 10.86 -3.24 14.98
C ALA A 112 10.36 -2.15 15.94
N GLY A 113 9.33 -2.46 16.74
CA GLY A 113 8.79 -1.57 17.77
C GLY A 113 9.78 -1.32 18.91
N GLU A 114 10.58 -2.31 19.28
CA GLU A 114 11.68 -2.15 20.26
C GLU A 114 12.69 -1.07 19.83
N VAL A 115 12.97 -0.97 18.53
CA VAL A 115 13.91 0.01 17.97
C VAL A 115 13.27 1.38 17.76
N LEU A 116 12.04 1.42 17.25
CA LEU A 116 11.33 2.68 16.97
C LEU A 116 10.94 3.42 18.26
N GLY A 117 10.57 2.66 19.30
CA GLY A 117 10.05 3.16 20.56
C GLY A 117 8.65 3.76 20.43
N GLY A 118 7.81 3.57 21.46
CA GLY A 118 6.49 4.21 21.53
C GLY A 118 5.45 3.66 20.54
N VAL A 119 5.59 2.41 20.10
CA VAL A 119 4.53 1.72 19.35
C VAL A 119 3.33 1.49 20.27
N ALA A 120 2.13 1.77 19.76
CA ALA A 120 0.91 1.66 20.55
C ALA A 120 0.61 0.18 20.89
N ASN A 121 0.25 -0.06 22.16
CA ASN A 121 -0.38 -1.29 22.61
C ASN A 121 -1.87 -1.22 22.27
N LEU A 122 -2.27 -1.99 21.26
CA LEU A 122 -3.64 -2.03 20.72
C LEU A 122 -4.64 -2.63 21.71
N LYS A 123 -4.16 -3.39 22.70
CA LYS A 123 -4.96 -3.93 23.81
C LYS A 123 -5.05 -2.97 25.01
N GLY A 124 -4.34 -1.85 24.96
CA GLY A 124 -4.41 -0.82 25.98
C GLY A 124 -5.81 -0.18 26.02
N GLY A 125 -6.25 0.25 27.20
CA GLY A 125 -7.58 0.84 27.40
C GLY A 125 -7.88 2.07 26.52
N ALA A 126 -6.84 2.77 26.06
CA ALA A 126 -6.97 3.90 25.13
C ALA A 126 -7.32 3.48 23.69
N TYR A 127 -7.07 2.23 23.30
CA TYR A 127 -7.18 1.77 21.90
C TYR A 127 -8.23 0.68 21.69
N ILE A 128 -8.55 -0.11 22.72
CA ILE A 128 -9.43 -1.29 22.60
C ILE A 128 -10.88 -0.96 22.22
N ASN A 129 -11.34 0.26 22.51
CA ASN A 129 -12.70 0.73 22.21
C ASN A 129 -12.72 1.80 21.11
N LEU A 130 -11.68 1.87 20.27
CA LEU A 130 -11.68 2.81 19.16
C LEU A 130 -12.66 2.37 18.07
N PRO A 131 -13.41 3.30 17.45
CA PRO A 131 -14.26 2.98 16.32
C PRO A 131 -13.47 2.43 15.13
N GLU A 132 -14.08 1.51 14.38
CA GLU A 132 -13.45 0.84 13.24
C GLU A 132 -12.99 1.84 12.16
N GLY A 133 -13.80 2.84 11.86
CA GLY A 133 -13.44 3.89 10.91
C GLY A 133 -12.25 4.75 11.35
N HIS A 134 -12.05 4.94 12.67
CA HIS A 134 -10.82 5.57 13.18
C HIS A 134 -9.60 4.69 12.92
N ILE A 135 -9.70 3.38 13.17
CA ILE A 135 -8.60 2.43 12.91
C ILE A 135 -8.26 2.42 11.42
N PHE A 136 -9.25 2.32 10.55
CA PHE A 136 -9.08 2.38 9.10
C PHE A 136 -8.40 3.67 8.64
N HIS A 137 -8.77 4.82 9.21
CA HIS A 137 -8.14 6.10 8.90
C HIS A 137 -6.65 6.11 9.24
N VAL A 138 -6.28 5.59 10.42
CA VAL A 138 -4.89 5.51 10.87
C VAL A 138 -4.08 4.56 9.98
N ILE A 139 -4.65 3.45 9.55
CA ILE A 139 -3.99 2.55 8.60
C ILE A 139 -3.77 3.26 7.26
N THR A 140 -4.78 4.00 6.78
CA THR A 140 -4.75 4.65 5.48
C THR A 140 -3.74 5.80 5.42
N HIS A 141 -3.75 6.69 6.42
CA HIS A 141 -2.93 7.92 6.41
C HIS A 141 -1.71 7.88 7.33
N GLY A 142 -1.61 6.87 8.21
CA GLY A 142 -0.60 6.84 9.27
C GLY A 142 -0.99 7.73 10.46
N LYS A 143 -0.21 7.63 11.54
CA LYS A 143 -0.34 8.50 12.73
C LYS A 143 0.98 8.59 13.46
N GLY A 144 1.46 9.81 13.71
CA GLY A 144 2.72 10.05 14.39
C GLY A 144 3.89 9.44 13.63
N ARG A 145 4.53 8.42 14.20
CA ARG A 145 5.67 7.70 13.57
C ARG A 145 5.26 6.53 12.70
N MET A 146 3.98 6.14 12.71
CA MET A 146 3.45 5.12 11.81
C MET A 146 3.19 5.76 10.44
N LEU A 147 3.85 5.25 9.40
CA LEU A 147 3.65 5.68 8.01
C LEU A 147 2.30 5.19 7.48
N ALA A 148 1.85 5.80 6.38
CA ALA A 148 0.65 5.37 5.68
C ALA A 148 0.81 3.96 5.07
N HIS A 149 -0.14 3.08 5.36
CA HIS A 149 -0.24 1.75 4.75
C HIS A 149 -1.30 1.70 3.62
N GLY A 150 -1.95 2.83 3.33
CA GLY A 150 -2.96 2.99 2.29
C GLY A 150 -2.49 2.73 0.85
N SER A 151 -1.19 2.54 0.60
CA SER A 151 -0.65 2.13 -0.70
C SER A 151 -0.23 0.67 -0.76
N HIS A 152 -0.03 0.03 0.40
CA HIS A 152 0.56 -1.30 0.52
C HIS A 152 -0.49 -2.38 0.85
N ASN A 153 -1.49 -2.02 1.66
CA ASN A 153 -2.54 -2.93 2.15
C ASN A 153 -3.89 -2.70 1.46
N VAL A 154 -3.91 -1.78 0.50
CA VAL A 154 -5.10 -1.23 -0.14
C VAL A 154 -4.86 -1.31 -1.65
N SER A 155 -4.32 -2.45 -2.10
CA SER A 155 -4.34 -2.76 -3.52
C SER A 155 -5.81 -2.84 -3.95
N GLY A 156 -6.13 -2.49 -5.19
CA GLY A 156 -7.52 -2.44 -5.68
C GLY A 156 -8.30 -3.72 -5.35
N LYS A 157 -7.62 -4.86 -5.28
CA LYS A 157 -8.17 -6.18 -4.92
C LYS A 157 -8.52 -6.35 -3.43
N GLU A 158 -7.80 -5.70 -2.53
CA GLU A 158 -8.04 -5.71 -1.08
C GLU A 158 -9.09 -4.67 -0.69
N MET A 159 -9.19 -3.55 -1.41
CA MET A 159 -10.39 -2.70 -1.37
C MET A 159 -11.61 -3.38 -1.99
N GLU A 160 -11.43 -4.18 -3.04
CA GLU A 160 -12.50 -4.96 -3.66
C GLU A 160 -13.06 -6.04 -2.72
N ASN A 161 -12.21 -6.63 -1.90
CA ASN A 161 -12.57 -7.67 -0.93
C ASN A 161 -12.80 -7.15 0.48
N HIS A 162 -12.59 -5.86 0.73
CA HIS A 162 -13.07 -5.22 1.94
C HIS A 162 -12.48 -5.80 3.25
N THR A 163 -11.45 -6.62 3.17
CA THR A 163 -10.84 -7.25 4.34
C THR A 163 -9.93 -6.24 5.04
N LEU A 164 -10.45 -5.67 6.13
CA LEU A 164 -9.68 -4.84 7.06
C LEU A 164 -9.05 -5.74 8.13
N CYS A 165 -7.85 -5.36 8.59
CA CYS A 165 -7.15 -6.01 9.71
C CYS A 165 -8.00 -6.07 10.98
#